data_AF-A0A6L2P9B3-F1
#
_entry.id   AF-A0A6L2P9B3-F1
#
_cell.length_a   1.000
_cell.length_b   1.000
_cell.length_c   1.000
_cell.angle_alpha   90.00
_cell.angle_beta   90.00
_cell.angle_gamma   90.00
#
_symmetry.space_group_name_H-M   'P 1'
#
loop_
_entity.id
_entity.type
_entity.pdbx_description
1 polymer ?
#
loop_
_entity_poly.entity_id
_entity_poly.type
_entity_poly.pdbx_seq_one_letter_code
_entity_poly.pdbx_strand_id
1 'polypeptide(L)'
;RVFIVDTYIKKRSYKKCRSKFRTRFPGVSVPSKSTIHRLVAKFRATGSVMDKKRKRTRRVLSEETLDDIGARLEACPKMSLKQLSHETGVSKSSLHIATKLLHLKP
;
A
#
# COMPACT_ATOMS: atom_id res chain seq x y z
N ARG A 1 10.23 8.63 13.70
CA ARG A 1 11.17 8.50 12.53
C ARG A 1 11.82 9.83 12.16
N VAL A 2 11.05 10.92 11.98
CA VAL A 2 11.59 12.28 11.71
C VAL A 2 12.69 12.66 12.71
N PHE A 3 12.42 12.48 14.02
CA PHE A 3 13.41 12.74 15.07
C PHE A 3 14.76 12.02 14.86
N ILE A 4 14.75 10.77 14.40
CA ILE A 4 15.96 9.98 14.16
C ILE A 4 16.79 10.60 13.03
N VAL A 5 16.11 10.97 11.93
CA VAL A 5 16.75 11.57 10.76
C VAL A 5 17.31 12.94 11.10
N ASP A 6 16.50 13.81 11.70
CA ASP A 6 16.90 15.15 12.13
C ASP A 6 18.10 15.11 13.09
N THR A 7 18.03 14.27 14.12
CA THR A 7 19.11 14.13 15.11
C THR A 7 20.38 13.60 14.46
N TYR A 8 20.27 12.64 13.53
CA TYR A 8 21.44 12.10 12.83
C TYR A 8 22.06 13.13 11.87
N ILE A 9 21.26 13.91 11.15
CA ILE A 9 21.77 14.96 10.26
C ILE A 9 22.56 16.00 11.06
N LYS A 10 22.03 16.43 12.21
CA LYS A 10 22.65 17.42 13.12
C LYS A 10 23.90 16.91 13.84
N LYS A 11 23.93 15.63 14.24
CA LYS A 11 25.01 15.10 15.09
C LYS A 11 25.99 14.18 14.36
N ARG A 12 25.64 13.71 13.15
CA ARG A 12 26.40 12.76 12.33
C ARG A 12 26.91 11.53 13.10
N SER A 13 26.19 11.13 14.16
CA SER A 13 26.60 10.06 15.07
C SER A 13 25.39 9.25 15.51
N TYR A 14 25.40 7.95 15.18
CA TYR A 14 24.34 7.04 15.59
C TYR A 14 24.30 6.86 17.12
N LYS A 15 25.46 6.90 17.81
CA LYS A 15 25.53 6.79 19.27
C LYS A 15 24.81 7.96 19.94
N LYS A 16 25.07 9.19 19.48
CA LYS A 16 24.37 10.40 19.97
C LYS A 16 22.89 10.38 19.60
N CYS A 17 22.53 9.89 18.42
CA CYS A 17 21.14 9.71 18.01
C CYS A 17 20.40 8.74 18.95
N ARG A 18 20.99 7.57 19.26
CA ARG A 18 20.43 6.60 20.21
C ARG A 18 20.27 7.16 21.62
N SER A 19 21.29 7.86 22.13
CA SER A 19 21.24 8.50 23.44
C SER A 19 20.10 9.52 23.53
N LYS A 20 20.02 10.45 22.57
CA LYS A 20 18.92 11.43 22.51
C LYS A 20 17.55 10.79 22.33
N PHE A 21 17.47 9.72 21.54
CA PHE A 21 16.23 8.97 21.35
C PHE A 21 15.74 8.36 22.66
N ARG A 22 16.64 7.72 23.43
CA ARG A 22 16.31 7.14 24.74
C ARG A 22 15.79 8.19 25.72
N THR A 23 16.42 9.38 25.75
CA THR A 23 15.96 10.49 26.60
C THR A 23 14.61 11.04 26.16
N ARG A 24 14.37 11.18 24.85
CA ARG A 24 13.13 11.76 24.32
C ARG A 24 11.94 10.80 24.38
N PHE A 25 12.19 9.50 24.24
CA PHE A 25 11.18 8.45 24.19
C PHE A 25 11.52 7.33 25.19
N PRO A 26 11.38 7.58 26.50
CA PRO A 26 11.62 6.57 27.53
C PRO A 26 10.65 5.39 27.35
N GLY A 27 11.10 4.17 27.67
CA GLY A 27 10.31 2.94 27.53
C GLY A 27 10.14 2.42 26.10
N VAL A 28 10.53 3.19 25.07
CA VAL A 28 10.48 2.76 23.67
C VAL A 28 11.80 2.10 23.27
N SER A 29 11.72 0.99 22.53
CA SER A 29 12.90 0.32 21.98
C SER A 29 13.74 1.26 21.14
N VAL A 30 15.03 1.35 21.46
CA VAL A 30 15.98 2.25 20.80
C VAL A 30 16.35 1.68 19.43
N PRO A 31 16.26 2.46 18.34
CA PRO A 31 16.57 1.97 17.01
C PRO A 31 18.04 1.51 16.89
N SER A 32 18.25 0.41 16.16
CA SER A 32 19.58 -0.11 15.83
C SER A 32 20.35 0.84 14.91
N LYS A 33 21.68 0.68 14.86
CA LYS A 33 22.56 1.42 13.91
C LYS A 33 22.07 1.27 12.47
N SER A 34 21.74 0.04 12.05
CA SER A 34 21.24 -0.25 10.70
C SER A 34 19.89 0.43 10.42
N THR A 35 18.98 0.46 11.40
CA THR A 35 17.69 1.14 11.27
C THR A 35 17.87 2.65 11.07
N ILE A 36 18.77 3.27 11.84
CA ILE A 36 19.08 4.70 11.72
C ILE A 36 19.64 4.99 10.33
N HIS A 37 20.64 4.22 9.88
CA HIS A 37 21.25 4.42 8.56
C HIS A 37 20.25 4.21 7.42
N ARG A 38 19.40 3.18 7.48
CA ARG A 38 18.35 2.93 6.48
C ARG A 38 17.34 4.07 6.40
N LEU A 39 16.91 4.61 7.55
CA LEU A 39 16.00 5.76 7.58
C LEU A 39 16.64 7.00 6.97
N VAL A 40 17.90 7.28 7.28
CA VAL A 40 18.63 8.43 6.74
C VAL A 40 18.89 8.27 5.25
N ALA A 41 19.30 7.10 4.79
CA ALA A 41 19.51 6.81 3.37
C ALA A 41 18.20 6.98 2.58
N LYS A 42 17.10 6.42 3.09
CA LYS A 42 15.77 6.58 2.52
C LYS A 42 15.35 8.05 2.43
N PHE A 43 15.57 8.82 3.50
CA PHE A 43 15.26 10.24 3.51
C PHE A 43 16.10 11.02 2.50
N ARG A 44 17.40 10.74 2.39
CA ARG A 44 18.27 11.38 1.38
C ARG A 44 17.86 11.05 -0.05
N ALA A 45 17.39 9.84 -0.30
CA ALA A 45 16.97 9.41 -1.64
C ALA A 45 15.59 9.94 -2.04
N THR A 46 14.66 10.12 -1.09
CA THR A 46 13.24 10.37 -1.40
C THR A 46 12.66 11.63 -0.76
N GLY A 47 13.40 12.30 0.12
CA GLY A 47 12.88 13.38 0.96
C GLY A 47 11.86 12.92 2.01
N SER A 48 11.54 11.63 2.09
CA SER A 48 10.45 11.11 2.92
C SER A 48 10.90 10.02 3.89
N VAL A 49 10.30 10.03 5.08
CA VAL A 49 10.43 8.95 6.08
C VAL A 49 9.25 7.98 6.07
N MET A 50 8.22 8.24 5.26
CA MET A 50 7.02 7.42 5.14
C MET A 50 7.29 6.13 4.39
N ASP A 51 6.63 5.04 4.78
CA ASP A 51 6.74 3.77 4.07
C ASP A 51 6.12 3.83 2.68
N LYS A 52 6.81 3.20 1.72
CA LYS A 52 6.27 3.07 0.37
C LYS A 52 5.01 2.23 0.47
N LYS A 53 3.90 2.74 -0.08
CA LYS A 53 2.66 1.98 -0.19
C LYS A 53 2.96 0.68 -0.94
N ARG A 54 2.66 -0.46 -0.33
CA ARG A 54 2.87 -1.77 -0.97
C ARG A 54 1.97 -1.85 -2.19
N LYS A 55 2.56 -2.05 -3.37
CA LYS A 55 1.79 -2.37 -4.57
C LYS A 55 1.17 -3.76 -4.36
N ARG A 56 -0.15 -3.84 -4.27
CA ARG A 56 -0.90 -5.10 -4.30
C ARG A 56 -1.42 -5.29 -5.72
N THR A 57 -0.92 -6.31 -6.41
CA THR A 57 -1.45 -6.71 -7.72
C THR A 57 -2.76 -7.45 -7.51
N ARG A 58 -3.84 -7.02 -8.18
CA ARG A 58 -5.09 -7.78 -8.23
C ARG A 58 -4.92 -8.86 -9.29
N ARG A 59 -4.81 -10.14 -8.88
CA ARG A 59 -4.63 -11.25 -9.82
C ARG A 59 -5.91 -11.61 -10.59
N VAL A 60 -7.07 -11.49 -9.93
CA VAL A 60 -8.37 -11.92 -10.47
C VAL A 60 -9.04 -10.86 -11.34
N LEU A 61 -8.69 -9.58 -11.14
CA LEU A 61 -9.24 -8.46 -11.92
C LEU A 61 -8.12 -7.87 -12.77
N SER A 62 -7.63 -8.65 -13.74
CA SER A 62 -6.79 -8.14 -14.82
C SER A 62 -7.63 -7.23 -15.73
N GLU A 63 -6.96 -6.48 -16.61
CA GLU A 63 -7.63 -5.65 -17.62
C GLU A 63 -8.54 -6.52 -18.50
N GLU A 64 -8.04 -7.65 -18.99
CA GLU A 64 -8.81 -8.64 -19.76
C GLU A 64 -10.08 -9.12 -19.04
N THR A 65 -9.99 -9.46 -17.74
CA THR A 65 -11.17 -9.89 -16.99
C THR A 65 -12.16 -8.75 -16.76
N LEU A 66 -11.68 -7.51 -16.60
CA LEU A 66 -12.55 -6.34 -16.49
C LEU A 66 -13.26 -6.04 -17.82
N ASP A 67 -12.58 -6.24 -18.95
CA ASP A 67 -13.15 -6.06 -20.29
C ASP A 67 -14.24 -7.11 -20.58
N ASP A 68 -14.00 -8.39 -20.27
CA ASP A 68 -15.02 -9.46 -20.40
C ASP A 68 -16.25 -9.18 -19.51
N ILE A 69 -16.04 -8.74 -18.26
CA ILE A 69 -17.13 -8.34 -17.36
C ILE A 69 -17.90 -7.14 -17.93
N GLY A 70 -17.19 -6.13 -18.43
CA GLY A 70 -17.77 -4.92 -19.01
C GLY A 70 -18.64 -5.23 -20.22
N ALA A 71 -18.10 -5.97 -21.19
CA ALA A 71 -18.81 -6.35 -22.42
C ALA A 71 -20.10 -7.13 -22.13
N ARG A 72 -20.08 -8.04 -21.15
CA ARG A 72 -21.28 -8.80 -20.76
C ARG A 72 -22.34 -7.94 -20.08
N LEU A 73 -21.94 -6.98 -19.25
CA LEU A 73 -22.86 -6.06 -18.60
C LEU A 73 -23.43 -5.03 -19.59
N GLU A 74 -22.67 -4.63 -20.61
CA GLU A 74 -23.17 -3.80 -21.71
C GLU A 74 -24.19 -4.55 -22.57
N ALA A 75 -23.90 -5.81 -22.91
CA ALA A 75 -24.83 -6.66 -23.65
C ALA A 75 -26.12 -6.96 -22.86
N CYS A 76 -26.00 -7.18 -21.55
CA CYS A 76 -27.12 -7.52 -20.67
C CYS A 76 -27.08 -6.70 -19.35
N PRO A 77 -27.54 -5.43 -19.35
CA PRO A 77 -27.45 -4.55 -18.18
C PRO A 77 -28.22 -5.01 -16.94
N LYS A 78 -29.20 -5.90 -17.10
CA LYS A 78 -30.02 -6.46 -16.01
C LYS A 78 -29.47 -7.77 -15.45
N MET A 79 -28.31 -8.24 -15.93
CA MET A 79 -27.75 -9.51 -15.51
C MET A 79 -27.29 -9.44 -14.05
N SER A 80 -27.80 -10.37 -13.24
CA SER A 80 -27.42 -10.43 -11.83
C SER A 80 -25.96 -10.84 -11.65
N LEU A 81 -25.31 -10.34 -10.60
CA LEU A 81 -23.96 -10.78 -10.22
C LEU A 81 -23.84 -12.29 -9.95
N LYS A 82 -24.95 -12.96 -9.60
CA LYS A 82 -24.97 -14.43 -9.44
C LYS A 82 -24.80 -15.14 -10.78
N GLN A 83 -25.50 -14.67 -11.80
CA GLN A 83 -25.42 -15.22 -13.14
C GLN A 83 -24.05 -14.94 -13.75
N LEU A 84 -23.58 -13.70 -13.66
CA LEU A 84 -22.25 -13.31 -14.14
C LEU A 84 -21.13 -14.13 -13.46
N SER A 85 -21.28 -14.47 -12.18
CA SER A 85 -20.33 -15.33 -11.45
C SER A 85 -20.26 -16.75 -12.02
N HIS A 86 -21.41 -17.31 -12.41
CA HIS A 86 -21.48 -18.62 -13.04
C HIS A 86 -20.84 -18.62 -14.43
N GLU A 87 -21.03 -17.55 -15.20
CA GLU A 87 -20.53 -17.46 -16.57
C GLU A 87 -19.02 -17.15 -16.67
N THR A 88 -18.50 -16.31 -15.77
CA THR A 88 -17.10 -15.85 -15.79
C THR A 88 -16.19 -16.67 -14.86
N GLY A 89 -16.76 -17.47 -13.97
CA GLY A 89 -16.03 -18.15 -12.89
C GLY A 89 -15.48 -17.19 -11.83
N VAL A 90 -15.74 -15.89 -11.93
CA VAL A 90 -15.30 -14.88 -10.97
C VAL A 90 -16.24 -14.87 -9.76
N SER A 91 -15.68 -14.80 -8.55
CA SER A 91 -16.50 -14.74 -7.33
C SER A 91 -17.38 -13.48 -7.30
N LYS A 92 -18.59 -13.61 -6.73
CA LYS A 92 -19.50 -12.45 -6.53
C LYS A 92 -18.84 -11.25 -5.85
N SER A 93 -17.96 -11.49 -4.87
CA SER A 93 -17.24 -10.42 -4.16
C SER A 93 -16.28 -9.67 -5.07
N SER A 94 -15.57 -10.38 -5.95
CA SER A 94 -14.68 -9.79 -6.95
C SER A 94 -15.49 -9.05 -8.02
N LEU A 95 -16.62 -9.60 -8.46
CA LEU A 95 -17.53 -8.94 -9.40
C LEU A 95 -18.12 -7.64 -8.83
N HIS A 96 -18.50 -7.63 -7.55
CA HIS A 96 -18.97 -6.40 -6.89
C HIS A 96 -17.88 -5.31 -6.82
N ILE A 97 -16.61 -5.71 -6.71
CA ILE A 97 -15.49 -4.77 -6.81
C ILE A 97 -15.30 -4.32 -8.27
N ALA A 98 -15.42 -5.24 -9.24
CA ALA A 98 -15.30 -4.95 -10.66
C ALA A 98 -16.36 -3.94 -11.13
N THR A 99 -17.63 -4.12 -10.79
CA THR A 99 -18.69 -3.18 -11.16
C THR A 99 -18.46 -1.79 -10.60
N LYS A 100 -17.94 -1.69 -9.36
CA LYS A 100 -17.51 -0.41 -8.77
C LYS A 100 -16.34 0.24 -9.51
N LEU A 101 -15.38 -0.56 -9.99
CA LEU A 101 -14.25 -0.06 -10.77
C LEU A 101 -14.68 0.40 -12.16
N LEU A 102 -15.67 -0.25 -12.75
CA LEU A 102 -16.24 0.07 -14.06
C LEU A 102 -17.32 1.17 -13.99
N HIS A 103 -17.62 1.70 -12.80
CA HIS A 103 -18.70 2.67 -12.58
C HIS A 103 -20.09 2.21 -13.05
N LEU A 104 -20.32 0.89 -13.09
CA LEU A 104 -21.59 0.29 -13.48
C LEU A 104 -22.49 0.09 -12.25
N LYS A 105 -23.79 0.30 -12.41
CA LYS A 105 -24.77 -0.03 -11.37
C LYS A 105 -24.99 -1.56 -11.40
N PRO A 106 -24.88 -2.24 -10.25
CA PRO A 106 -25.16 -3.68 -10.15
C PRO A 106 -26.64 -3.99 -10.34
#